data_AF-A0A6A4HL53-F1
#
_entry.id   AF-A0A6A4HL53-F1
#
_cell.length_a   1.000
_cell.length_b   1.000
_cell.length_c   1.000
_cell.angle_alpha   90.00
_cell.angle_beta   90.00
_cell.angle_gamma   90.00
#
_symmetry.space_group_name_H-M   'P 1'
#
loop_
_entity.id
_entity.type
_entity.pdbx_description
1 polymer ?
#
loop_
_entity_poly.entity_id
_entity_poly.type
_entity_poly.pdbx_seq_one_letter_code
_entity_poly.pdbx_strand_id
1 'polypeptide(L)'
;MNAHLDQISSHNFPILTFFSIQSTAMGRISEGEGLPFASVVRQMPTLKYLAMHDFSHLGRQYTRLELDWENLTELTLRPQPSSYREAIPQFSPGEIQTILRRTCRLQSVTLLIDISEWDHASTNNTAMVNLPAMRDMHITFTHPRRNQDLSLLKTFLPNFFHSILCPSLKKLSASWKVLGGTALTQVPFSALVSLQEVEVLSLEMPLTPRALLDCLLLMPSLRSLEIVRLQQDCDNR
;
A
#
# COMPACT_ATOMS: atom_id res chain seq x y z
N MET A 1 8.59 -3.57 -26.27
CA MET A 1 7.62 -2.99 -27.22
C MET A 1 6.46 -2.47 -26.40
N ASN A 2 6.49 -1.18 -26.04
CA ASN A 2 5.40 -0.51 -25.32
C ASN A 2 4.41 -0.01 -26.37
N ALA A 3 3.29 -0.72 -26.55
CA ALA A 3 2.17 -0.17 -27.30
C ALA A 3 1.59 0.98 -26.45
N HIS A 4 1.80 2.22 -26.90
CA HIS A 4 1.30 3.42 -26.25
C HIS A 4 -0.23 3.38 -26.19
N LEU A 5 -0.78 3.10 -25.01
CA LEU A 5 -2.21 3.33 -24.71
C LEU A 5 -2.60 4.80 -24.92
N ASP A 6 -1.62 5.71 -25.00
CA ASP A 6 -1.79 7.11 -25.38
C ASP A 6 -2.40 7.32 -26.78
N GLN A 7 -2.40 6.30 -27.66
CA GLN A 7 -3.10 6.39 -28.95
C GLN A 7 -4.64 6.38 -28.83
N ILE A 8 -5.18 6.06 -27.65
CA ILE A 8 -6.62 6.12 -27.34
C ILE A 8 -7.06 7.57 -27.00
N SER A 9 -6.13 8.52 -27.01
CA SER A 9 -6.31 9.92 -26.54
C SER A 9 -7.42 10.75 -27.21
N SER A 10 -8.11 10.24 -28.24
CA SER A 10 -9.27 10.91 -28.85
C SER A 10 -10.63 10.58 -28.20
N HIS A 11 -10.72 9.57 -27.33
CA HIS A 11 -11.99 9.12 -26.78
C HIS A 11 -12.13 9.45 -25.28
N ASN A 12 -13.19 10.17 -24.92
CA ASN A 12 -13.56 10.32 -23.51
C ASN A 12 -14.30 9.06 -23.03
N PHE A 13 -14.07 8.67 -21.78
CA PHE A 13 -14.73 7.55 -21.12
C PHE A 13 -15.59 8.01 -19.94
N PRO A 14 -16.64 8.83 -20.18
CA PRO A 14 -17.36 9.53 -19.12
C PRO A 14 -18.17 8.61 -18.19
N ILE A 15 -18.41 7.36 -18.59
CA ILE A 15 -19.19 6.38 -17.81
C ILE A 15 -18.33 5.31 -17.13
N LEU A 16 -17.01 5.26 -17.41
CA LEU A 16 -16.14 4.25 -16.82
C LEU A 16 -15.87 4.59 -15.35
N THR A 17 -16.42 3.77 -14.48
CA THR A 17 -16.23 3.87 -13.03
C THR A 17 -15.10 2.98 -12.52
N PHE A 18 -14.67 1.99 -13.29
CA PHE A 18 -13.65 1.02 -12.91
C PHE A 18 -12.51 1.00 -13.94
N PHE A 19 -11.28 1.10 -13.45
CA PHE A 19 -10.07 0.94 -14.23
C PHE A 19 -9.05 0.12 -13.45
N SER A 20 -8.65 -1.01 -14.03
CA SER A 20 -7.59 -1.86 -13.51
C SER A 20 -6.56 -2.08 -14.60
N ILE A 21 -5.30 -1.90 -14.24
CA ILE A 21 -4.19 -2.11 -15.14
C ILE A 21 -3.10 -2.91 -14.43
N GLN A 22 -2.55 -3.88 -15.15
CA GLN A 22 -1.46 -4.73 -14.71
C GLN A 22 -0.34 -4.69 -15.74
N SER A 23 0.87 -4.37 -15.31
CA SER A 23 2.05 -4.46 -16.16
C SER A 23 2.61 -5.87 -16.15
N THR A 24 2.82 -6.44 -17.34
CA THR A 24 3.50 -7.73 -17.53
C THR A 24 4.97 -7.56 -17.92
N ALA A 25 5.41 -6.33 -18.16
CA ALA A 25 6.73 -6.03 -18.69
C ALA A 25 7.75 -5.86 -17.55
N MET A 26 8.79 -6.70 -17.53
CA MET A 26 10.01 -6.50 -16.74
C MET A 26 10.94 -5.44 -17.37
N GLY A 27 10.36 -4.32 -17.82
CA GLY A 27 11.08 -3.23 -18.47
C GLY A 27 11.88 -2.40 -17.45
N ARG A 28 13.07 -1.95 -17.86
CA ARG A 28 13.89 -1.01 -17.07
C ARG A 28 13.12 0.28 -16.81
N ILE A 29 13.25 0.78 -15.59
CA ILE A 29 12.71 2.07 -15.15
C ILE A 29 13.42 3.17 -15.94
N SER A 30 12.69 3.91 -16.77
CA SER A 30 13.19 5.17 -17.32
C SER A 30 12.67 6.30 -16.44
N GLU A 31 13.55 7.01 -15.74
CA GLU A 31 13.16 8.10 -14.83
C GLU A 31 12.40 9.25 -15.53
N GLY A 32 12.42 9.30 -16.86
CA GLY A 32 11.76 10.32 -17.68
C GLY A 32 10.47 9.86 -18.36
N GLU A 33 10.15 8.57 -18.40
CA GLU A 33 8.91 8.11 -19.02
C GLU A 33 7.75 8.21 -18.02
N GLY A 34 6.69 8.92 -18.40
CA GLY A 34 5.45 8.97 -17.63
C GLY A 34 4.74 7.62 -17.60
N LEU A 35 3.73 7.50 -16.73
CA LEU A 35 2.92 6.28 -16.69
C LEU A 35 2.20 6.10 -18.04
N PRO A 36 2.29 4.92 -18.68
CA PRO A 36 1.77 4.69 -20.03
C PRO A 36 0.24 4.76 -20.14
N PHE A 37 -0.45 4.86 -19.00
CA PHE A 37 -1.90 4.96 -18.88
C PHE A 37 -2.36 6.33 -18.35
N ALA A 38 -1.45 7.27 -18.09
CA ALA A 38 -1.79 8.57 -17.50
C ALA A 38 -2.82 9.35 -18.32
N SER A 39 -2.65 9.36 -19.65
CA SER A 39 -3.56 10.04 -20.58
C SER A 39 -4.97 9.43 -20.58
N VAL A 40 -5.05 8.10 -20.47
CA VAL A 40 -6.30 7.33 -20.48
C VAL A 40 -7.09 7.57 -19.19
N VAL A 41 -6.43 7.57 -18.03
CA VAL A 41 -7.11 7.79 -16.74
C VAL A 41 -7.67 9.21 -16.65
N ARG A 42 -7.01 10.20 -17.27
CA ARG A 42 -7.51 11.58 -17.36
C ARG A 42 -8.85 11.69 -18.10
N GLN A 43 -9.19 10.71 -18.93
CA GLN A 43 -10.43 10.68 -19.71
C GLN A 43 -11.58 10.00 -18.97
N MET A 44 -11.40 9.63 -17.69
CA MET A 44 -12.36 8.91 -16.85
C MET A 44 -12.81 9.76 -15.64
N PRO A 45 -13.61 10.82 -15.83
CA PRO A 45 -14.00 11.73 -14.74
C PRO A 45 -14.88 11.08 -13.67
N THR A 46 -15.57 9.98 -14.00
CA THR A 46 -16.45 9.25 -13.07
C THR A 46 -15.77 8.04 -12.42
N LEU A 47 -14.45 7.94 -12.53
CA LEU A 47 -13.69 6.83 -11.97
C LEU A 47 -13.85 6.75 -10.45
N LYS A 48 -14.26 5.58 -9.97
CA LYS A 48 -14.44 5.25 -8.55
C LYS A 48 -13.45 4.20 -8.07
N TYR A 49 -12.99 3.34 -8.97
CA TYR A 49 -12.11 2.21 -8.67
C TYR A 49 -10.87 2.29 -9.54
N LEU A 50 -9.71 2.46 -8.90
CA LEU A 50 -8.41 2.47 -9.58
C LEU A 50 -7.53 1.36 -9.01
N ALA A 51 -7.09 0.44 -9.88
CA ALA A 51 -6.15 -0.60 -9.50
C ALA A 51 -4.93 -0.61 -10.41
N MET A 52 -3.74 -0.53 -9.80
CA MET A 52 -2.45 -0.51 -10.48
C MET A 52 -1.57 -1.62 -9.94
N HIS A 53 -1.27 -2.59 -10.80
CA HIS A 53 -0.56 -3.81 -10.45
C HIS A 53 0.75 -3.95 -11.23
N ASP A 54 1.79 -4.39 -10.54
CA ASP A 54 3.07 -4.85 -11.09
C ASP A 54 3.79 -3.81 -11.96
N PHE A 55 3.65 -2.53 -11.63
CA PHE A 55 4.40 -1.44 -12.28
C PHE A 55 5.72 -1.16 -11.57
N SER A 56 6.79 -0.97 -12.35
CA SER A 56 8.13 -0.61 -11.87
C SER A 56 8.38 0.91 -11.76
N HIS A 57 7.34 1.73 -11.82
CA HIS A 57 7.45 3.20 -11.82
C HIS A 57 7.69 3.78 -10.43
N LEU A 58 8.24 5.00 -10.39
CA LEU A 58 8.53 5.72 -9.14
C LEU A 58 7.26 6.36 -8.56
N GLY A 59 7.16 6.41 -7.24
CA GLY A 59 5.99 6.91 -6.50
C GLY A 59 5.53 8.28 -6.98
N ARG A 60 6.49 9.19 -7.22
CA ARG A 60 6.30 10.54 -7.76
C ARG A 60 5.57 10.60 -9.09
N GLN A 61 5.58 9.53 -9.89
CA GLN A 61 4.86 9.48 -11.16
C GLN A 61 3.37 9.23 -10.92
N TYR A 62 3.01 8.41 -9.92
CA TYR A 62 1.62 8.19 -9.52
C TYR A 62 1.03 9.42 -8.84
N THR A 63 1.80 10.13 -8.00
CA THR A 63 1.32 11.36 -7.35
C THR A 63 0.99 12.47 -8.37
N ARG A 64 1.56 12.39 -9.59
CA ARG A 64 1.33 13.34 -10.69
C ARG A 64 0.18 12.97 -11.62
N LEU A 65 -0.50 11.84 -11.41
CA LEU A 65 -1.64 11.50 -12.26
C LEU A 65 -2.74 12.57 -12.17
N GLU A 66 -3.14 13.03 -13.35
CA GLU A 66 -4.25 13.97 -13.57
C GLU A 66 -5.55 13.18 -13.62
N LEU A 67 -6.18 12.96 -12.46
CA LEU A 67 -7.49 12.32 -12.34
C LEU A 67 -8.27 12.94 -11.17
N ASP A 68 -9.58 12.73 -11.15
CA ASP A 68 -10.47 13.21 -10.10
C ASP A 68 -10.35 12.33 -8.84
N TRP A 69 -9.21 12.44 -8.14
CA TRP A 69 -8.88 11.60 -6.97
C TRP A 69 -9.97 11.61 -5.88
N GLU A 70 -10.70 12.71 -5.76
CA GLU A 70 -11.80 12.86 -4.80
C GLU A 70 -13.00 11.94 -5.08
N ASN A 71 -13.15 11.44 -6.31
CA ASN A 71 -14.21 10.51 -6.69
C ASN A 71 -13.87 9.05 -6.39
N LEU A 72 -12.61 8.73 -6.12
CA LEU A 72 -12.19 7.37 -5.83
C LEU A 72 -12.76 6.86 -4.50
N THR A 73 -13.43 5.72 -4.58
CA THR A 73 -13.90 4.93 -3.44
C THR A 73 -13.02 3.72 -3.18
N GLU A 74 -12.30 3.22 -4.21
CA GLU A 74 -11.38 2.09 -4.06
C GLU A 74 -10.06 2.34 -4.78
N LEU A 75 -8.95 2.03 -4.10
CA LEU A 75 -7.60 2.21 -4.62
C LEU A 75 -6.73 0.99 -4.33
N THR A 76 -6.10 0.44 -5.37
CA THR A 76 -5.07 -0.58 -5.24
C THR A 76 -3.75 -0.09 -5.81
N LEU A 77 -2.72 -0.01 -4.96
CA LEU A 77 -1.34 0.30 -5.31
C LEU A 77 -0.47 -0.93 -5.01
N ARG A 78 -0.20 -1.73 -6.04
CA ARG A 78 0.62 -2.94 -5.93
C ARG A 78 1.75 -2.90 -6.93
N PRO A 79 2.81 -2.13 -6.66
CA PRO A 79 3.88 -1.99 -7.64
C PRO A 79 4.73 -3.28 -7.69
N GLN A 80 5.54 -3.45 -8.73
CA GLN A 80 6.26 -4.70 -8.96
C GLN A 80 7.33 -4.92 -7.90
N PRO A 81 7.41 -6.08 -7.21
CA PRO A 81 8.49 -6.33 -6.26
C PRO A 81 9.86 -6.09 -6.90
N SER A 82 10.68 -5.22 -6.31
CA SER A 82 12.01 -4.92 -6.83
C SER A 82 12.86 -6.20 -6.83
N SER A 83 13.36 -6.59 -8.00
CA SER A 83 14.33 -7.68 -8.08
C SER A 83 15.62 -7.22 -7.39
N TYR A 84 16.30 -8.13 -6.68
CA TYR A 84 17.43 -7.88 -5.77
C TYR A 84 18.57 -6.96 -6.28
N ARG A 85 18.64 -6.66 -7.58
CA ARG A 85 19.73 -5.88 -8.18
C ARG A 85 19.47 -4.37 -8.22
N GLU A 86 18.22 -3.92 -8.20
CA GLU A 86 17.86 -2.49 -8.28
C GLU A 86 16.71 -2.22 -7.31
N ALA A 87 17.01 -2.21 -6.01
CA ALA A 87 16.05 -1.91 -4.94
C ALA A 87 15.75 -0.41 -4.93
N ILE A 88 14.96 0.05 -5.91
CA ILE A 88 14.44 1.40 -5.92
C ILE A 88 13.07 1.35 -5.24
N PRO A 89 12.88 2.04 -4.09
CA PRO A 89 11.59 2.06 -3.43
C PRO A 89 10.56 2.68 -4.36
N GLN A 90 9.47 1.96 -4.58
CA GLN A 90 8.43 2.42 -5.49
C GLN A 90 7.50 3.45 -4.86
N PHE A 91 7.36 3.45 -3.55
CA PHE A 91 6.66 4.50 -2.83
C PHE A 91 7.36 4.83 -1.51
N SER A 92 7.72 6.09 -1.36
CA SER A 92 8.04 6.68 -0.05
C SER A 92 6.76 6.88 0.78
N PRO A 93 6.87 6.97 2.13
CA PRO A 93 5.74 7.29 3.00
C PRO A 93 4.98 8.55 2.57
N GLY A 94 5.72 9.59 2.19
CA GLY A 94 5.17 10.88 1.79
C GLY A 94 4.39 10.81 0.47
N GLU A 95 4.82 9.97 -0.48
CA GLU A 95 4.09 9.77 -1.74
C GLU A 95 2.77 9.03 -1.50
N ILE A 96 2.75 8.00 -0.64
CA ILE A 96 1.52 7.31 -0.24
C ILE A 96 0.56 8.30 0.43
N GLN A 97 1.03 9.07 1.41
CA GLN A 97 0.21 10.07 2.09
C GLN A 97 -0.31 11.14 1.12
N THR A 98 0.50 11.58 0.16
CA THR A 98 0.08 12.54 -0.87
C THR A 98 -1.08 12.00 -1.69
N ILE A 99 -1.04 10.72 -2.08
CA ILE A 99 -2.15 10.07 -2.78
C ILE A 99 -3.38 9.99 -1.87
N LEU A 100 -3.22 9.46 -0.66
CA LEU A 100 -4.34 9.28 0.27
C LEU A 100 -5.03 10.59 0.65
N ARG A 101 -4.28 11.70 0.79
CA ARG A 101 -4.86 13.03 1.06
C ARG A 101 -5.77 13.55 -0.06
N ARG A 102 -5.57 13.09 -1.29
CA ARG A 102 -6.39 13.48 -2.45
C ARG A 102 -7.63 12.60 -2.59
N THR A 103 -7.71 11.47 -1.88
CA THR A 103 -8.81 10.49 -1.97
C THR A 103 -9.72 10.55 -0.74
N CYS A 104 -10.41 11.66 -0.54
CA CYS A 104 -11.21 11.90 0.69
C CYS A 104 -12.45 10.98 0.84
N ARG A 105 -12.94 10.39 -0.26
CA ARG A 105 -14.08 9.46 -0.28
C ARG A 105 -13.68 7.98 -0.27
N LEU A 106 -12.39 7.70 -0.09
CA LEU A 106 -11.86 6.34 -0.17
C LEU A 106 -12.48 5.45 0.92
N GLN A 107 -13.04 4.32 0.49
CA GLN A 107 -13.69 3.32 1.34
C GLN A 107 -12.83 2.06 1.49
N SER A 108 -12.07 1.71 0.45
CA SER A 108 -11.17 0.56 0.44
C SER A 108 -9.80 0.94 -0.12
N VAL A 109 -8.75 0.46 0.53
CA VAL A 109 -7.38 0.59 0.03
C VAL A 109 -6.61 -0.72 0.12
N THR A 110 -5.88 -1.04 -0.94
CA THR A 110 -4.88 -2.10 -0.96
C THR A 110 -3.51 -1.52 -1.28
N LEU A 111 -2.55 -1.67 -0.37
CA LEU A 111 -1.19 -1.16 -0.50
C LEU A 111 -0.17 -2.30 -0.40
N LEU A 112 0.77 -2.34 -1.34
CA LEU A 112 2.02 -3.09 -1.19
C LEU A 112 3.15 -2.08 -0.94
N ILE A 113 3.77 -2.19 0.23
CA ILE A 113 4.71 -1.22 0.76
C ILE A 113 6.10 -1.88 0.85
N ASP A 114 7.03 -1.42 0.03
CA ASP A 114 8.46 -1.72 0.20
C ASP A 114 9.07 -0.74 1.19
N ILE A 115 9.54 -1.27 2.32
CA ILE A 115 10.08 -0.50 3.44
C ILE A 115 11.62 -0.49 3.49
N SER A 116 12.29 -1.10 2.51
CA SER A 116 13.76 -1.31 2.55
C SER A 116 14.61 -0.03 2.49
N GLU A 117 14.04 1.07 2.01
CA GLU A 117 14.72 2.35 1.81
C GLU A 117 13.92 3.54 2.41
N TRP A 118 13.09 3.26 3.41
CA TRP A 118 12.40 4.33 4.15
C TRP A 118 13.41 5.02 5.09
N ASP A 119 13.79 6.27 4.78
CA ASP A 119 14.74 7.07 5.57
C ASP A 119 14.06 7.94 6.65
N HIS A 120 14.75 8.13 7.79
CA HIS A 120 14.32 8.83 9.02
C HIS A 120 13.87 10.26 8.76
N ALA A 121 14.41 10.91 7.73
CA ALA A 121 14.07 12.28 7.37
C ALA A 121 12.68 12.40 6.71
N SER A 122 12.13 11.33 6.14
CA SER A 122 10.93 11.41 5.29
C SER A 122 9.61 11.54 6.07
N THR A 123 9.62 11.37 7.40
CA THR A 123 8.40 11.38 8.23
C THR A 123 8.23 12.65 9.06
N ASN A 124 9.22 13.55 9.10
CA ASN A 124 9.22 14.68 10.05
C ASN A 124 8.31 15.86 9.67
N ASN A 125 7.60 15.80 8.54
CA ASN A 125 6.76 16.91 8.07
C ASN A 125 5.40 16.47 7.51
N THR A 126 4.92 15.30 7.95
CA THR A 126 3.76 14.67 7.31
C THR A 126 2.46 15.18 7.93
N ALA A 127 1.76 16.03 7.17
CA ALA A 127 0.40 16.45 7.50
C ALA A 127 -0.51 15.23 7.68
N MET A 128 -1.41 15.30 8.67
CA MET A 128 -2.37 14.22 8.92
C MET A 128 -3.27 13.96 7.71
N VAL A 129 -3.47 12.69 7.40
CA VAL A 129 -4.36 12.18 6.37
C VAL A 129 -5.64 11.70 7.05
N ASN A 130 -6.76 12.33 6.74
CA ASN A 130 -8.07 11.93 7.26
C ASN A 130 -8.90 11.24 6.17
N LEU A 131 -9.26 9.98 6.40
CA LEU A 131 -10.03 9.14 5.50
C LEU A 131 -11.34 8.72 6.20
N PRO A 132 -12.32 9.62 6.29
CA PRO A 132 -13.51 9.42 7.12
C PRO A 132 -14.41 8.28 6.63
N ALA A 133 -14.36 7.95 5.33
CA ALA A 133 -15.16 6.89 4.72
C ALA A 133 -14.44 5.53 4.65
N MET A 134 -13.16 5.46 5.05
CA MET A 134 -12.35 4.25 4.95
C MET A 134 -12.88 3.14 5.85
N ARG A 135 -13.25 2.01 5.26
CA ARG A 135 -13.81 0.84 5.94
C ARG A 135 -12.91 -0.38 5.85
N ASP A 136 -12.22 -0.56 4.73
CA ASP A 136 -11.40 -1.72 4.43
C ASP A 136 -9.96 -1.32 4.10
N MET A 137 -9.00 -1.85 4.84
CA MET A 137 -7.58 -1.55 4.62
C MET A 137 -6.79 -2.85 4.51
N HIS A 138 -6.08 -3.01 3.39
CA HIS A 138 -5.22 -4.15 3.11
C HIS A 138 -3.80 -3.66 2.90
N ILE A 139 -2.86 -4.14 3.73
CA ILE A 139 -1.47 -3.69 3.69
C ILE A 139 -0.55 -4.91 3.60
N THR A 140 0.25 -4.98 2.55
CA THR A 140 1.33 -5.94 2.42
C THR A 140 2.65 -5.22 2.58
N PHE A 141 3.44 -5.61 3.57
CA PHE A 141 4.81 -5.12 3.72
C PHE A 141 5.77 -6.07 3.03
N THR A 142 6.71 -5.52 2.25
CA THR A 142 7.82 -6.26 1.68
C THR A 142 9.14 -5.68 2.16
N HIS A 143 10.07 -6.56 2.47
CA HIS A 143 11.43 -6.17 2.82
C HIS A 143 12.41 -7.17 2.16
N PRO A 144 12.92 -6.88 0.96
CA PRO A 144 13.72 -7.83 0.18
C PRO A 144 15.11 -8.13 0.78
N ARG A 145 15.63 -7.29 1.67
CA ARG A 145 16.99 -7.45 2.21
C ARG A 145 17.00 -8.31 3.48
N ARG A 146 17.74 -9.42 3.44
CA ARG A 146 17.87 -10.42 4.54
C ARG A 146 18.52 -9.89 5.83
N ASN A 147 19.21 -8.75 5.80
CA ASN A 147 20.13 -8.33 6.87
C ASN A 147 19.96 -6.86 7.34
N GLN A 148 18.88 -6.15 7.00
CA GLN A 148 18.69 -4.82 7.59
C GLN A 148 18.09 -4.92 8.99
N ASP A 149 18.50 -3.96 9.81
CA ASP A 149 18.08 -3.84 11.20
C ASP A 149 16.57 -3.56 11.30
N LEU A 150 15.82 -4.51 11.84
CA LEU A 150 14.39 -4.38 12.13
C LEU A 150 14.11 -3.27 13.17
N SER A 151 15.14 -2.68 13.79
CA SER A 151 14.99 -1.50 14.64
C SER A 151 14.33 -0.32 13.93
N LEU A 152 14.53 -0.18 12.61
CA LEU A 152 13.91 0.86 11.78
C LEU A 152 12.37 0.74 11.83
N LEU A 153 11.83 -0.49 11.87
CA LEU A 153 10.39 -0.72 12.00
C LEU A 153 9.78 -0.06 13.24
N LYS A 154 10.57 0.05 14.31
CA LYS A 154 10.11 0.57 15.60
C LYS A 154 9.84 2.08 15.57
N THR A 155 10.44 2.79 14.63
CA THR A 155 10.27 4.24 14.51
C THR A 155 9.40 4.62 13.31
N PHE A 156 9.56 3.94 12.18
CA PHE A 156 8.94 4.37 10.92
C PHE A 156 7.46 4.07 10.82
N LEU A 157 7.11 2.80 11.03
CA LEU A 157 5.74 2.36 10.86
C LEU A 157 4.82 3.08 11.85
N PRO A 158 5.21 3.28 13.14
CA PRO A 158 4.42 4.09 14.04
C PRO A 158 4.17 5.52 13.52
N ASN A 159 5.21 6.22 13.05
CA ASN A 159 5.05 7.58 12.53
C ASN A 159 4.14 7.64 11.30
N PHE A 160 4.30 6.70 10.37
CA PHE A 160 3.44 6.61 9.19
C PHE A 160 1.98 6.34 9.59
N PHE A 161 1.71 5.37 10.44
CA PHE A 161 0.33 5.04 10.84
C PHE A 161 -0.30 6.09 11.76
N HIS A 162 0.49 6.77 12.59
CA HIS A 162 0.00 7.89 13.41
C HIS A 162 -0.49 9.07 12.56
N SER A 163 0.07 9.23 11.35
CA SER A 163 -0.36 10.25 10.41
C SER A 163 -1.66 9.93 9.67
N ILE A 164 -2.21 8.72 9.82
CA ILE A 164 -3.40 8.27 9.09
C ILE A 164 -4.56 8.06 10.07
N LEU A 165 -5.67 8.77 9.82
CA LEU A 165 -6.91 8.68 10.58
C LEU A 165 -8.00 8.04 9.71
N CYS A 166 -8.55 6.92 10.17
CA CYS A 166 -9.59 6.16 9.47
C CYS A 166 -10.75 5.85 10.43
N PRO A 167 -11.52 6.83 10.90
CA PRO A 167 -12.49 6.64 12.00
C PRO A 167 -13.59 5.61 11.70
N SER A 168 -13.85 5.30 10.44
CA SER A 168 -14.84 4.29 10.02
C SER A 168 -14.24 2.91 9.72
N LEU A 169 -12.97 2.66 10.05
CA LEU A 169 -12.28 1.42 9.70
C LEU A 169 -12.91 0.23 10.41
N LYS A 170 -13.36 -0.76 9.62
CA LYS A 170 -14.00 -1.98 10.12
C LYS A 170 -13.23 -3.26 9.80
N LYS A 171 -12.46 -3.28 8.71
CA LYS A 171 -11.65 -4.42 8.33
C LYS A 171 -10.21 -4.02 8.10
N LEU A 172 -9.30 -4.77 8.72
CA LEU A 172 -7.86 -4.64 8.53
C LEU A 172 -7.28 -5.98 8.09
N SER A 173 -6.57 -5.98 6.98
CA SER A 173 -5.76 -7.10 6.52
C SER A 173 -4.32 -6.65 6.45
N ALA A 174 -3.42 -7.42 7.04
CA ALA A 174 -2.02 -7.10 7.08
C ALA A 174 -1.17 -8.34 6.79
N SER A 175 -0.20 -8.21 5.89
CA SER A 175 0.70 -9.29 5.50
C SER A 175 2.15 -8.86 5.47
N TRP A 176 3.06 -9.80 5.71
CA TRP A 176 4.48 -9.55 5.83
C TRP A 176 5.28 -10.53 4.96
N LYS A 177 5.80 -10.03 3.84
CA LYS A 177 6.55 -10.80 2.86
C LYS A 177 8.04 -10.48 2.96
N VAL A 178 8.74 -11.23 3.81
CA VAL A 178 10.18 -11.03 4.06
C VAL A 178 10.94 -12.34 3.98
N LEU A 179 12.13 -12.28 3.38
CA LEU A 179 13.07 -13.39 3.34
C LEU A 179 13.74 -13.56 4.71
N GLY A 180 13.57 -14.73 5.32
CA GLY A 180 14.23 -15.10 6.57
C GLY A 180 13.29 -15.45 7.72
N GLY A 181 11.97 -15.29 7.55
CA GLY A 181 10.96 -15.89 8.44
C GLY A 181 10.98 -15.42 9.91
N THR A 182 11.71 -14.35 10.24
CA THR A 182 11.82 -13.87 11.61
C THR A 182 10.47 -13.38 12.12
N ALA A 183 10.05 -13.92 13.28
CA ALA A 183 8.83 -13.48 13.93
C ALA A 183 8.95 -12.03 14.43
N LEU A 184 7.95 -11.23 14.10
CA LEU A 184 7.80 -9.85 14.55
C LEU A 184 7.46 -9.83 16.04
N THR A 185 8.22 -9.03 16.78
CA THR A 185 8.01 -8.79 18.23
C THR A 185 7.08 -7.62 18.49
N GLN A 186 6.67 -6.89 17.45
CA GLN A 186 5.78 -5.73 17.51
C GLN A 186 4.81 -5.75 16.34
N VAL A 187 3.67 -5.08 16.51
CA VAL A 187 2.60 -5.00 15.52
C VAL A 187 2.83 -3.80 14.60
N PRO A 188 3.07 -4.00 13.29
CA PRO A 188 3.42 -2.94 12.33
C PRO A 188 2.47 -1.73 12.33
N PHE A 189 1.18 -1.99 12.48
CA PHE A 189 0.11 -0.98 12.38
C PHE A 189 -0.41 -0.52 13.75
N SER A 190 0.29 -0.83 14.85
CA SER A 190 -0.19 -0.55 16.22
C SER A 190 -0.45 0.93 16.52
N ALA A 191 0.19 1.85 15.79
CA ALA A 191 0.00 3.29 15.97
C ALA A 191 -1.23 3.84 15.20
N LEU A 192 -1.96 3.00 14.47
CA LEU A 192 -3.17 3.43 13.80
C LEU A 192 -4.25 3.75 14.86
N VAL A 193 -4.72 5.00 14.88
CA VAL A 193 -5.61 5.48 15.95
C VAL A 193 -6.96 4.76 15.96
N SER A 194 -7.42 4.30 14.81
CA SER A 194 -8.78 3.78 14.60
C SER A 194 -8.94 2.27 14.84
N LEU A 195 -7.95 1.61 15.46
CA LEU A 195 -7.99 0.15 15.66
C LEU A 195 -9.13 -0.32 16.58
N GLN A 196 -9.63 0.54 17.46
CA GLN A 196 -10.67 0.18 18.43
C GLN A 196 -12.01 -0.22 17.78
N GLU A 197 -12.27 0.27 16.57
CA GLU A 197 -13.50 0.04 15.82
C GLU A 197 -13.41 -1.14 14.84
N VAL A 198 -12.23 -1.76 14.71
CA VAL A 198 -11.99 -2.87 13.79
C VAL A 198 -12.73 -4.12 14.26
N GLU A 199 -13.53 -4.69 13.37
CA GLU A 199 -14.37 -5.87 13.62
C GLU A 199 -13.80 -7.14 12.95
N VAL A 200 -13.03 -6.98 11.87
CA VAL A 200 -12.41 -8.08 11.13
C VAL A 200 -10.92 -7.83 10.99
N LEU A 201 -10.11 -8.79 11.44
CA LEU A 201 -8.66 -8.80 11.30
C LEU A 201 -8.22 -10.03 10.52
N SER A 202 -7.42 -9.83 9.48
CA SER A 202 -6.74 -10.91 8.75
C SER A 202 -5.24 -10.69 8.78
N LEU A 203 -4.49 -11.67 9.28
CA LEU A 203 -3.04 -11.61 9.48
C LEU A 203 -2.35 -12.70 8.66
N GLU A 204 -1.48 -12.29 7.76
CA GLU A 204 -0.56 -13.16 7.02
C GLU A 204 0.88 -12.72 7.30
N MET A 205 1.29 -12.84 8.57
CA MET A 205 2.61 -12.41 9.04
C MET A 205 3.08 -13.24 10.23
N PRO A 206 4.39 -13.46 10.38
CA PRO A 206 4.91 -14.21 11.52
C PRO A 206 4.97 -13.27 12.73
N LEU A 207 4.04 -13.39 13.69
CA LEU A 207 4.07 -12.67 14.96
C LEU A 207 4.52 -13.59 16.09
N THR A 208 5.27 -13.05 17.05
CA THR A 208 5.45 -13.74 18.34
C THR A 208 4.12 -13.82 19.09
N PRO A 209 3.92 -14.81 19.97
CA PRO A 209 2.68 -14.92 20.75
C PRO A 209 2.35 -13.65 21.55
N ARG A 210 3.38 -12.99 22.09
CA ARG A 210 3.23 -11.72 22.80
C ARG A 210 2.75 -10.59 21.87
N ALA A 211 3.37 -10.45 20.70
CA ALA A 211 2.97 -9.44 19.73
C ALA A 211 1.54 -9.67 19.20
N LEU A 212 1.14 -10.93 19.02
CA LEU A 212 -0.24 -11.28 18.68
C LEU A 212 -1.21 -10.87 19.79
N LEU A 213 -0.88 -11.17 21.05
CA LEU A 213 -1.70 -10.73 22.19
C LEU A 213 -1.83 -9.21 22.23
N ASP A 214 -0.71 -8.50 22.10
CA ASP A 214 -0.69 -7.03 22.04
C ASP A 214 -1.56 -6.51 20.87
N CYS A 215 -1.53 -7.17 19.71
CA CYS A 215 -2.38 -6.84 18.57
C CYS A 215 -3.87 -6.94 18.90
N LEU A 216 -4.28 -8.02 19.58
CA LEU A 216 -5.69 -8.25 19.92
C LEU A 216 -6.18 -7.26 20.98
N LEU A 217 -5.31 -6.85 21.91
CA LEU A 217 -5.64 -5.84 22.91
C LEU A 217 -5.92 -4.45 22.29
N LEU A 218 -5.38 -4.16 21.10
CA LEU A 218 -5.66 -2.91 20.38
C LEU A 218 -7.05 -2.87 19.73
N MET A 219 -7.73 -4.02 19.60
CA MET A 219 -8.98 -4.18 18.85
C MET A 219 -10.07 -4.83 19.72
N PRO A 220 -10.56 -4.15 20.76
CA PRO A 220 -11.60 -4.69 21.65
C PRO A 220 -12.92 -5.06 20.93
N SER A 221 -13.19 -4.46 19.77
CA SER A 221 -14.40 -4.72 18.96
C SER A 221 -14.28 -5.91 18.00
N LEU A 222 -13.16 -6.64 18.03
CA LEU A 222 -12.86 -7.69 17.07
C LEU A 222 -13.88 -8.85 17.16
N ARG A 223 -14.47 -9.21 16.03
CA ARG A 223 -15.45 -10.30 15.91
C ARG A 223 -14.94 -11.46 15.07
N SER A 224 -14.05 -11.19 14.12
CA SER A 224 -13.48 -12.18 13.22
C SER A 224 -11.97 -12.02 13.16
N LEU A 225 -11.27 -13.12 13.43
CA LEU A 225 -9.82 -13.21 13.32
C LEU A 225 -9.45 -14.32 12.35
N GLU A 226 -8.72 -13.97 11.31
CA GLU A 226 -8.12 -14.90 10.37
C GLU A 226 -6.59 -14.83 10.52
N ILE A 227 -5.95 -15.97 10.72
CA ILE A 227 -4.49 -16.08 10.75
C ILE A 227 -4.09 -17.05 9.64
N VAL A 228 -3.55 -16.49 8.56
CA VAL A 228 -3.02 -17.26 7.43
C VAL A 228 -1.58 -17.61 7.76
N ARG A 229 -1.31 -18.91 7.93
CA ARG A 229 0.07 -19.37 8.10
C ARG A 229 0.79 -19.21 6.77
N LEU A 230 1.89 -18.45 6.78
CA LEU A 230 2.90 -18.56 5.74
C LEU A 230 3.39 -20.01 5.77
N GLN A 231 3.06 -20.81 4.75
CA GLN A 231 3.80 -22.04 4.51
C GLN A 231 5.26 -21.62 4.33
N GLN A 232 6.09 -21.91 5.32
CA GLN A 232 7.51 -21.98 5.08
C GLN A 232 7.66 -23.05 4.00
N ASP A 233 8.07 -22.66 2.80
CA ASP A 233 8.62 -23.61 1.85
C ASP A 233 9.75 -24.33 2.58
N CYS A 234 9.44 -25.52 3.09
CA CYS A 234 10.42 -26.54 3.41
C CYS A 234 11.03 -27.01 2.09
N ASP A 235 11.74 -26.12 1.39
CA ASP A 235 12.52 -26.49 0.24
C ASP A 235 13.90 -26.90 0.74
N ASN A 236 14.02 -28.23 0.88
CA ASN A 236 15.21 -29.02 1.12
C ASN A 236 16.48 -28.39 0.52
N ARG A 237 17.46 -28.08 1.37
CA ARG A 237 18.89 -28.34 1.12
C ARG A 237 19.60 -28.69 2.42
#